data_AF-A0A813JXH8-F1
#
_entry.id   AF-A0A813JXH8-F1
#
_cell.length_a   1.000
_cell.length_b   1.000
_cell.length_c   1.000
_cell.angle_alpha   90.00
_cell.angle_beta   90.00
_cell.angle_gamma   90.00
#
_symmetry.space_group_name_H-M   'P 1'
#
loop_
_entity.id
_entity.type
_entity.pdbx_description
1 polymer ?
#
loop_
_entity_poly.entity_id
_entity_poly.type
_entity_poly.pdbx_seq_one_letter_code
_entity_poly.pdbx_strand_id
1 'polypeptide(L)'
;MQVMWLDGGGTAILAASLMLAVGAGAAQRYARRRPCWRPRRSWLGQRWVCPALGLGMVCRRCFMQGGPRETAAMQQGPLRVRWKVDQSFDFSQPTSKNYHNKEGQELAGPFADIRGQLDFSYHGCYSLERQALQDEMLKDVLGGAVPHENPWIVFTAGAMGAGKSHMVRWMSHKGYFPVADFVQIDLDRFRMQLPEWKGYVKRDPLTAGSLTHKESGYCAEIAQEAALRAGKNVWEDGSLRDADWYSALFRRIRREHPQYRIAILHVTASFDTLHARANARAVTTGRQVPEQALRASFEEVPKSVLKLLPLTDFWARIENEAEPRLEAVSSDVPGAVEEHKPPPPKSWEQIQRRFAMLPALQQTVGQSSELRQWLAGLVVHEPVLIFSKTYCSYCQRAKQLLEEELSSSAYYTVELDVLTQWPQQQQQQQQKQQQQQHQQQQQRQNGNSSAAQGQSEIGVAVLQKLSQMTGLDTVPQIFIGGSFVGGCDQLEELRDSGKLHRLLAAATRTTTTMK
;
A
#
# COMPACT_ATOMS: atom_id res chain seq x y z
N MET A 1 -12.23 -53.47 -1.08
CA MET A 1 -13.39 -54.17 -1.67
C MET A 1 -14.11 -53.15 -2.55
N GLN A 2 -14.50 -53.38 -3.81
CA GLN A 2 -14.33 -54.49 -4.78
C GLN A 2 -14.16 -53.84 -6.18
N VAL A 3 -13.14 -54.14 -6.97
CA VAL A 3 -13.10 -55.19 -8.05
C VAL A 3 -14.14 -54.99 -9.18
N MET A 4 -13.83 -54.09 -10.12
CA MET A 4 -13.45 -54.32 -11.54
C MET A 4 -14.08 -55.46 -12.41
N TRP A 5 -14.43 -55.08 -13.66
CA TRP A 5 -14.58 -55.82 -14.95
C TRP A 5 -15.86 -56.60 -15.34
N LEU A 6 -16.32 -56.30 -16.56
CA LEU A 6 -16.67 -57.14 -17.74
C LEU A 6 -17.48 -56.24 -18.73
N ASP A 7 -17.58 -56.43 -20.05
CA ASP A 7 -16.67 -56.76 -21.17
C ASP A 7 -17.50 -56.68 -22.50
N GLY A 8 -16.86 -56.55 -23.66
CA GLY A 8 -17.47 -56.68 -25.01
C GLY A 8 -18.16 -55.43 -25.64
N GLY A 9 -18.23 -55.24 -26.97
CA GLY A 9 -17.65 -55.99 -28.10
C GLY A 9 -18.44 -55.82 -29.43
N GLY A 10 -17.76 -55.60 -30.57
CA GLY A 10 -18.32 -55.62 -31.95
C GLY A 10 -18.40 -54.24 -32.67
N THR A 11 -17.70 -53.94 -33.80
CA THR A 11 -17.77 -54.42 -35.22
C THR A 11 -18.94 -53.84 -36.04
N ALA A 12 -18.86 -53.41 -37.32
CA ALA A 12 -17.76 -53.17 -38.30
C ALA A 12 -18.31 -52.49 -39.59
N ILE A 13 -17.56 -52.51 -40.72
CA ILE A 13 -17.96 -52.24 -42.16
C ILE A 13 -17.86 -50.74 -42.61
N LEU A 14 -16.89 -50.28 -43.44
CA LEU A 14 -16.62 -50.46 -44.91
C LEU A 14 -17.51 -49.58 -45.82
N ALA A 15 -17.09 -48.98 -46.97
CA ALA A 15 -15.82 -48.98 -47.73
C ALA A 15 -15.73 -47.79 -48.77
N ALA A 16 -14.53 -47.64 -49.39
CA ALA A 16 -14.20 -47.17 -50.76
C ALA A 16 -14.68 -45.77 -51.27
N SER A 17 -13.92 -44.90 -51.98
CA SER A 17 -12.74 -44.94 -52.88
C SER A 17 -13.05 -44.81 -54.38
N LEU A 18 -12.78 -43.62 -54.99
CA LEU A 18 -12.18 -43.38 -56.32
C LEU A 18 -11.95 -41.84 -56.46
N MET A 19 -10.80 -41.22 -56.77
CA MET A 19 -9.69 -41.40 -57.73
C MET A 19 -9.97 -40.98 -59.20
N LEU A 20 -9.38 -39.83 -59.59
CA LEU A 20 -8.57 -39.50 -60.81
C LEU A 20 -8.49 -37.95 -60.91
N ALA A 21 -7.33 -37.28 -60.80
CA ALA A 21 -6.17 -37.17 -61.72
C ALA A 21 -6.51 -36.37 -63.01
N VAL A 22 -5.70 -35.49 -63.62
CA VAL A 22 -4.23 -35.25 -63.73
C VAL A 22 -4.02 -33.72 -63.88
N GLY A 23 -3.06 -33.01 -63.26
CA GLY A 23 -1.61 -32.95 -63.48
C GLY A 23 -1.20 -31.53 -63.94
N ALA A 24 0.07 -31.12 -64.13
CA ALA A 24 1.36 -31.70 -63.75
C ALA A 24 2.47 -30.62 -63.83
N GLY A 25 3.58 -30.80 -63.11
CA GLY A 25 4.85 -30.09 -63.33
C GLY A 25 5.15 -28.91 -62.39
N ALA A 26 6.33 -28.79 -61.79
CA ALA A 26 7.42 -29.78 -61.70
C ALA A 26 8.35 -29.47 -60.51
N ALA A 27 8.94 -30.54 -59.92
CA ALA A 27 10.32 -30.66 -59.42
C ALA A 27 10.90 -29.58 -58.45
N GLN A 28 11.72 -29.89 -57.43
CA GLN A 28 12.40 -31.07 -56.86
C GLN A 28 13.07 -30.56 -55.54
N ARG A 29 13.50 -31.31 -54.50
CA ARG A 29 13.53 -32.75 -54.17
C ARG A 29 13.87 -32.88 -52.65
N TYR A 30 13.21 -33.80 -51.92
CA TYR A 30 13.78 -34.63 -50.80
C TYR A 30 14.34 -33.90 -49.54
N ALA A 31 14.58 -34.46 -48.34
CA ALA A 31 14.26 -35.71 -47.62
C ALA A 31 14.78 -35.55 -46.14
N ARG A 32 14.43 -36.30 -45.07
CA ARG A 32 13.41 -37.34 -44.77
C ARG A 32 13.30 -37.54 -43.23
N ARG A 33 12.09 -37.76 -42.70
CA ARG A 33 11.74 -38.55 -41.48
C ARG A 33 12.03 -38.01 -40.06
N ARG A 34 11.08 -38.34 -39.14
CA ARG A 34 11.17 -38.30 -37.66
C ARG A 34 11.82 -39.60 -37.11
N PRO A 35 12.13 -39.69 -35.80
CA PRO A 35 11.15 -40.26 -34.85
C PRO A 35 11.11 -39.61 -33.45
N CYS A 36 10.11 -39.99 -32.64
CA CYS A 36 9.91 -39.53 -31.25
C CYS A 36 10.86 -40.21 -30.24
N TRP A 37 11.24 -39.50 -29.16
CA TRP A 37 11.63 -40.09 -27.87
C TRP A 37 11.19 -39.18 -26.70
N ARG A 38 10.65 -39.77 -25.62
CA ARG A 38 10.60 -39.21 -24.26
C ARG A 38 11.77 -39.82 -23.48
N PRO A 39 12.44 -39.11 -22.56
CA PRO A 39 12.18 -39.45 -21.15
C PRO A 39 12.33 -38.32 -20.11
N ARG A 40 11.56 -38.50 -19.01
CA ARG A 40 11.84 -38.20 -17.58
C ARG A 40 12.16 -36.77 -17.08
N ARG A 41 11.70 -36.54 -15.84
CA ARG A 41 11.97 -35.37 -15.00
C ARG A 41 13.40 -35.40 -14.44
N SER A 42 14.03 -34.22 -14.33
CA SER A 42 14.89 -33.86 -13.21
C SER A 42 14.79 -32.35 -12.96
N TRP A 43 15.04 -31.93 -11.72
CA TRP A 43 15.10 -30.52 -11.33
C TRP A 43 16.40 -29.86 -11.81
N LEU A 44 16.32 -28.61 -12.28
CA LEU A 44 17.23 -27.49 -11.98
C LEU A 44 16.90 -26.25 -12.85
N GLY A 45 16.94 -25.05 -12.24
CA GLY A 45 17.35 -23.78 -12.86
C GLY A 45 16.78 -23.28 -14.19
N GLN A 46 15.94 -22.23 -14.09
CA GLN A 46 15.92 -21.03 -14.96
C GLN A 46 15.21 -20.99 -16.34
N ARG A 47 14.62 -19.80 -16.56
CA ARG A 47 14.37 -19.04 -17.81
C ARG A 47 13.37 -19.59 -18.84
N TRP A 48 12.32 -18.80 -19.04
CA TRP A 48 11.48 -18.82 -20.24
C TRP A 48 12.27 -18.30 -21.43
N VAL A 49 12.35 -19.09 -22.51
CA VAL A 49 12.91 -18.68 -23.81
C VAL A 49 11.80 -18.71 -24.85
N CYS A 50 11.61 -17.62 -25.58
CA CYS A 50 10.62 -17.53 -26.65
C CYS A 50 11.20 -18.10 -27.96
N PRO A 51 10.53 -19.06 -28.64
CA PRO A 51 11.10 -19.76 -29.80
C PRO A 51 10.86 -19.01 -31.11
N ALA A 52 11.52 -17.86 -31.28
CA ALA A 52 11.64 -17.19 -32.58
C ALA A 52 12.98 -16.44 -32.66
N LEU A 53 13.71 -16.66 -33.77
CA LEU A 53 15.06 -16.16 -34.07
C LEU A 53 16.19 -16.79 -33.24
N GLY A 54 17.06 -17.53 -33.92
CA GLY A 54 18.34 -18.00 -33.38
C GLY A 54 19.45 -16.95 -33.56
N LEU A 55 20.59 -17.21 -32.90
CA LEU A 55 21.74 -16.31 -32.67
C LEU A 55 21.52 -15.29 -31.53
N GLY A 56 22.48 -15.28 -30.60
CA GLY A 56 22.36 -14.63 -29.30
C GLY A 56 22.50 -13.11 -29.34
N MET A 57 21.41 -12.41 -29.66
CA MET A 57 21.23 -10.99 -29.31
C MET A 57 19.95 -10.80 -28.51
N VAL A 58 20.06 -10.17 -27.34
CA VAL A 58 18.91 -9.84 -26.49
C VAL A 58 18.09 -8.75 -27.18
N CYS A 59 16.86 -9.07 -27.57
CA CYS A 59 15.96 -8.11 -28.22
C CYS A 59 15.66 -6.93 -27.28
N ARG A 60 16.18 -5.74 -27.63
CA ARG A 60 16.01 -4.47 -26.89
C ARG A 60 14.54 -4.02 -26.71
N ARG A 61 13.57 -4.71 -27.33
CA ARG A 61 12.15 -4.36 -27.32
C ARG A 61 11.35 -5.05 -26.19
N CYS A 62 11.82 -6.18 -25.65
CA CYS A 62 11.12 -6.91 -24.59
C CYS A 62 11.57 -6.54 -23.16
N PHE A 63 12.63 -5.74 -22.99
CA PHE A 63 13.05 -5.22 -21.69
C PHE A 63 12.33 -3.90 -21.29
N MET A 64 11.31 -3.50 -22.07
CA MET A 64 10.71 -2.15 -22.02
C MET A 64 9.20 -2.15 -21.70
N GLN A 65 8.64 -3.27 -21.24
CA GLN A 65 7.26 -3.37 -20.73
C GLN A 65 7.22 -4.31 -19.51
N GLY A 66 6.72 -3.84 -18.36
CA GLY A 66 6.42 -4.69 -17.19
C GLY A 66 7.00 -4.28 -15.83
N GLY A 67 7.85 -3.26 -15.74
CA GLY A 67 8.23 -2.64 -14.46
C GLY A 67 7.50 -1.30 -14.26
N PRO A 68 7.08 -0.93 -13.04
CA PRO A 68 6.56 0.41 -12.79
C PRO A 68 7.67 1.42 -13.10
N ARG A 69 7.44 2.26 -14.12
CA ARG A 69 8.26 3.45 -14.32
C ARG A 69 7.83 4.46 -13.29
N GLU A 70 8.57 4.56 -12.19
CA GLU A 70 8.44 5.67 -11.24
C GLU A 70 8.80 6.97 -11.98
N THR A 71 7.79 7.67 -12.49
CA THR A 71 7.93 9.02 -13.01
C THR A 71 8.20 9.94 -11.82
N ALA A 72 9.42 10.48 -11.76
CA ALA A 72 9.88 11.34 -10.68
C ALA A 72 9.22 12.73 -10.77
N ALA A 73 7.97 12.81 -10.31
CA ALA A 73 7.24 14.04 -10.12
C ALA A 73 6.35 13.91 -8.87
N MET A 74 6.96 13.82 -7.67
CA MET A 74 6.22 13.89 -6.41
C MET A 74 5.57 15.27 -6.27
N GLN A 75 4.30 15.37 -6.67
CA GLN A 75 3.50 16.55 -6.46
C GLN A 75 3.14 16.66 -4.97
N GLN A 76 2.87 17.89 -4.50
CA GLN A 76 2.41 18.08 -3.12
C GLN A 76 0.97 17.61 -3.03
N GLY A 77 0.62 16.94 -1.94
CA GLY A 77 -0.75 16.48 -1.72
C GLY A 77 -1.75 17.64 -1.76
N PRO A 78 -2.95 17.42 -2.32
CA PRO A 78 -3.95 18.45 -2.53
C PRO A 78 -4.70 18.75 -1.23
N LEU A 79 -4.07 19.50 -0.32
CA LEU A 79 -4.67 19.91 0.95
C LEU A 79 -5.97 20.71 0.72
N ARG A 80 -6.99 20.45 1.55
CA ARG A 80 -8.28 21.17 1.47
C ARG A 80 -8.15 22.66 1.81
N VAL A 81 -7.21 22.99 2.71
CA VAL A 81 -6.83 24.36 3.05
C VAL A 81 -5.88 24.90 1.97
N ARG A 82 -6.30 25.97 1.30
CA ARG A 82 -5.46 26.71 0.34
C ARG A 82 -4.38 27.50 1.09
N TRP A 83 -3.22 26.89 1.28
CA TRP A 83 -2.06 27.59 1.84
C TRP A 83 -1.24 28.29 0.76
N LYS A 84 -0.80 29.52 1.06
CA LYS A 84 0.21 30.24 0.27
C LYS A 84 1.39 30.56 1.18
N VAL A 85 2.59 30.11 0.81
CA VAL A 85 3.82 30.50 1.51
C VAL A 85 4.02 31.99 1.30
N ASP A 86 4.19 32.74 2.39
CA ASP A 86 4.35 34.20 2.35
C ASP A 86 5.66 34.61 1.66
N GLN A 87 5.70 35.82 1.09
CA GLN A 87 6.92 36.35 0.45
C GLN A 87 8.04 36.63 1.47
N SER A 88 7.69 36.88 2.74
CA SER A 88 8.63 37.07 3.86
C SER A 88 9.17 35.77 4.45
N PHE A 89 8.78 34.59 3.94
CA PHE A 89 9.22 33.30 4.46
C PHE A 89 10.73 33.10 4.30
N ASP A 90 11.46 32.96 5.42
CA ASP A 90 12.91 32.78 5.40
C ASP A 90 13.29 31.30 5.30
N PHE A 91 13.59 30.87 4.09
CA PHE A 91 14.11 29.52 3.78
C PHE A 91 15.49 29.20 4.42
N SER A 92 16.13 30.13 5.15
CA SER A 92 17.32 29.86 5.97
C SER A 92 16.97 29.33 7.37
N GLN A 93 15.74 29.58 7.84
CA GLN A 93 15.28 29.20 9.16
C GLN A 93 14.41 27.94 9.10
N PRO A 94 14.34 27.15 10.18
CA PRO A 94 13.40 26.05 10.27
C PRO A 94 11.95 26.51 10.16
N THR A 95 11.06 25.65 9.67
CA THR A 95 9.62 25.96 9.55
C THR A 95 9.01 26.30 10.92
N SER A 96 9.42 25.58 11.96
CA SER A 96 8.98 25.81 13.35
C SER A 96 9.35 27.19 13.89
N LYS A 97 10.30 27.90 13.27
CA LYS A 97 10.66 29.28 13.62
C LYS A 97 9.92 30.30 12.75
N ASN A 98 9.70 30.00 11.46
CA ASN A 98 8.92 30.85 10.56
C ASN A 98 7.46 30.99 11.01
N TYR A 99 6.81 29.89 11.42
CA TYR A 99 5.40 29.89 11.87
C TYR A 99 5.22 29.80 13.39
N HIS A 100 6.22 30.23 14.16
CA HIS A 100 6.13 30.25 15.62
C HIS A 100 5.08 31.26 16.12
N ASN A 101 4.17 30.83 16.99
CA ASN A 101 3.28 31.75 17.70
C ASN A 101 4.08 32.56 18.73
N LYS A 102 4.10 33.88 18.58
CA LYS A 102 4.79 34.82 19.49
C LYS A 102 3.89 35.39 20.59
N GLU A 103 2.58 35.21 20.48
CA GLU A 103 1.58 35.90 21.31
C GLU A 103 1.02 35.01 22.44
N GLY A 104 1.31 33.71 22.43
CA GLY A 104 0.99 32.81 23.53
C GLY A 104 1.07 31.32 23.16
N GLN A 105 0.70 30.46 24.12
CA GLN A 105 0.50 29.02 23.91
C GLN A 105 -0.97 28.71 23.58
N GLU A 106 -1.57 29.46 22.66
CA GLU A 106 -2.95 29.16 22.22
C GLU A 106 -2.98 27.88 21.37
N LEU A 107 -3.84 26.95 21.75
CA LEU A 107 -4.00 25.65 21.10
C LEU A 107 -5.45 25.51 20.62
N ALA A 108 -5.61 25.07 19.38
CA ALA A 108 -6.92 24.94 18.75
C ALA A 108 -7.04 23.65 17.91
N GLY A 109 -8.24 23.43 17.39
CA GLY A 109 -8.57 22.28 16.57
C GLY A 109 -8.85 21.00 17.37
N PRO A 110 -9.20 19.90 16.68
CA PRO A 110 -9.59 18.63 17.31
C PRO A 110 -8.47 17.90 18.05
N PHE A 111 -7.23 18.41 18.02
CA PHE A 111 -6.07 17.82 18.69
C PHE A 111 -5.41 18.77 19.71
N ALA A 112 -6.09 19.86 20.10
CA ALA A 112 -5.55 20.87 21.02
C ALA A 112 -5.09 20.29 22.37
N ASP A 113 -5.79 19.27 22.87
CA ASP A 113 -5.48 18.58 24.11
C ASP A 113 -4.22 17.70 24.00
N ILE A 114 -4.03 17.02 22.87
CA ILE A 114 -2.80 16.26 22.56
C ILE A 114 -1.63 17.25 22.40
N ARG A 115 -1.84 18.35 21.68
CA ARG A 115 -0.84 19.43 21.54
C ARG A 115 -0.36 19.96 22.88
N GLY A 116 -1.26 20.07 23.87
CA GLY A 116 -0.96 20.55 25.22
C GLY A 116 -0.10 19.59 26.06
N GLN A 117 0.09 18.34 25.61
CA GLN A 117 0.90 17.33 26.28
C GLN A 117 2.32 17.20 25.70
N LEU A 118 2.61 17.88 24.58
CA LEU A 118 3.89 17.81 23.88
C LEU A 118 4.92 18.82 24.41
N ASP A 119 6.20 18.51 24.22
CA ASP A 119 7.28 19.39 24.67
C ASP A 119 7.40 20.64 23.79
N PHE A 120 6.82 21.74 24.28
CA PHE A 120 6.92 23.06 23.66
C PHE A 120 8.34 23.62 23.59
N SER A 121 9.27 23.18 24.45
CA SER A 121 10.68 23.59 24.37
C SER A 121 11.38 22.98 23.15
N TYR A 122 10.98 21.76 22.76
CA TYR A 122 11.48 21.10 21.57
C TYR A 122 10.73 21.52 20.30
N HIS A 123 9.39 21.42 20.25
CA HIS A 123 8.61 21.66 19.02
C HIS A 123 8.28 23.14 18.76
N GLY A 124 8.21 23.96 19.81
CA GLY A 124 7.60 25.29 19.77
C GLY A 124 6.06 25.25 19.73
N CYS A 125 5.44 26.43 19.84
CA CYS A 125 4.01 26.63 19.56
C CYS A 125 3.85 27.22 18.14
N TYR A 126 2.83 26.77 17.40
CA TYR A 126 2.54 27.19 16.02
C TYR A 126 1.34 28.13 15.99
N SER A 127 1.26 29.06 15.02
CA SER A 127 0.08 29.92 14.86
C SER A 127 -1.21 29.11 14.65
N LEU A 128 -2.37 29.67 15.02
CA LEU A 128 -3.67 28.98 14.90
C LEU A 128 -3.97 28.56 13.45
N GLU A 129 -3.62 29.40 12.46
CA GLU A 129 -3.73 29.07 11.05
C GLU A 129 -2.86 27.86 10.67
N ARG A 130 -1.63 27.78 11.19
CA ARG A 130 -0.74 26.65 10.95
C ARG A 130 -1.21 25.39 11.68
N GLN A 131 -1.82 25.50 12.87
CA GLN A 131 -2.47 24.38 13.54
C GLN A 131 -3.63 23.81 12.70
N ALA A 132 -4.44 24.67 12.06
CA ALA A 132 -5.50 24.23 11.15
C ALA A 132 -4.97 23.51 9.89
N LEU A 133 -3.82 23.94 9.35
CA LEU A 133 -3.13 23.20 8.27
C LEU A 133 -2.68 21.80 8.74
N GLN A 134 -2.07 21.73 9.93
CA GLN A 134 -1.66 20.46 10.54
C GLN A 134 -2.86 19.54 10.78
N ASP A 135 -4.02 20.08 11.20
CA ASP A 135 -5.23 19.29 11.43
C ASP A 135 -5.72 18.57 10.16
N GLU A 136 -5.62 19.21 8.99
CA GLU A 136 -5.94 18.55 7.70
C GLU A 136 -4.94 17.44 7.37
N MET A 137 -3.64 17.70 7.52
CA MET A 137 -2.58 16.71 7.32
C MET A 137 -2.74 15.50 8.26
N LEU A 138 -3.20 15.73 9.48
CA LEU A 138 -3.49 14.69 10.48
C LEU A 138 -4.73 13.87 10.10
N LYS A 139 -5.82 14.48 9.62
CA LYS A 139 -7.04 13.76 9.17
C LYS A 139 -6.74 12.75 8.06
N ASP A 140 -5.92 13.12 7.08
CA ASP A 140 -5.51 12.23 5.97
C ASP A 140 -4.68 11.02 6.42
N VAL A 141 -4.01 11.09 7.57
CA VAL A 141 -3.28 9.98 8.18
C VAL A 141 -4.20 9.15 9.06
N LEU A 142 -4.94 9.80 9.96
CA LEU A 142 -5.77 9.17 11.00
C LEU A 142 -7.04 8.48 10.47
N GLY A 143 -7.48 8.79 9.25
CA GLY A 143 -8.54 8.03 8.58
C GLY A 143 -8.16 6.60 8.19
N GLY A 144 -6.90 6.17 8.36
CA GLY A 144 -6.48 4.77 8.19
C GLY A 144 -7.07 3.82 9.24
N ALA A 145 -6.87 2.51 9.04
CA ALA A 145 -7.25 1.40 9.93
C ALA A 145 -8.73 1.30 10.36
N VAL A 146 -9.07 0.21 11.06
CA VAL A 146 -10.23 0.16 11.96
C VAL A 146 -9.75 0.10 13.43
N PRO A 147 -10.61 0.35 14.43
CA PRO A 147 -10.30 0.08 15.84
C PRO A 147 -10.23 -1.43 16.17
N HIS A 148 -9.38 -1.81 17.12
CA HIS A 148 -9.18 -3.18 17.61
C HIS A 148 -9.19 -3.19 19.15
N GLU A 149 -9.53 -4.33 19.76
CA GLU A 149 -9.47 -4.50 21.23
C GLU A 149 -8.03 -4.54 21.76
N ASN A 150 -7.13 -5.22 21.01
CA ASN A 150 -5.73 -5.43 21.37
C ASN A 150 -4.83 -4.96 20.20
N PRO A 151 -4.82 -3.67 19.86
CA PRO A 151 -4.13 -3.15 18.68
C PRO A 151 -2.60 -3.34 18.76
N TRP A 152 -1.96 -3.33 17.60
CA TRP A 152 -0.50 -3.29 17.47
C TRP A 152 -0.01 -1.88 17.19
N ILE A 153 1.07 -1.47 17.86
CA ILE A 153 1.99 -0.47 17.33
C ILE A 153 3.26 -1.18 16.84
N VAL A 154 3.52 -1.04 15.54
CA VAL A 154 4.61 -1.70 14.83
C VAL A 154 5.62 -0.65 14.42
N PHE A 155 6.85 -0.78 14.91
CA PHE A 155 7.97 0.06 14.53
C PHE A 155 8.82 -0.67 13.48
N THR A 156 8.98 -0.10 12.28
CA THR A 156 10.06 -0.55 11.40
C THR A 156 11.38 0.08 11.84
N ALA A 157 12.38 -0.78 12.10
CA ALA A 157 13.73 -0.38 12.43
C ALA A 157 14.68 -0.73 11.28
N GLY A 158 15.80 -0.01 11.17
CA GLY A 158 16.79 -0.27 10.13
C GLY A 158 17.44 1.00 9.63
N ALA A 159 18.68 0.87 9.16
CA ALA A 159 19.48 1.99 8.68
C ALA A 159 18.82 2.75 7.51
N MET A 160 19.26 3.99 7.30
CA MET A 160 18.87 4.75 6.11
C MET A 160 19.32 3.99 4.85
N GLY A 161 18.39 3.73 3.92
CA GLY A 161 18.62 2.88 2.74
C GLY A 161 18.26 1.40 2.90
N ALA A 162 17.93 0.93 4.12
CA ALA A 162 17.63 -0.49 4.37
C ALA A 162 16.36 -1.00 3.65
N GLY A 163 15.52 -0.09 3.14
CA GLY A 163 14.31 -0.44 2.41
C GLY A 163 13.16 -0.89 3.31
N LYS A 164 13.02 -0.31 4.51
CA LYS A 164 11.93 -0.59 5.46
C LYS A 164 10.55 -0.55 4.83
N SER A 165 10.19 0.58 4.21
CA SER A 165 8.90 0.78 3.55
C SER A 165 8.74 -0.12 2.31
N HIS A 166 9.82 -0.45 1.60
CA HIS A 166 9.81 -1.46 0.53
C HIS A 166 9.51 -2.86 1.06
N MET A 167 10.15 -3.26 2.17
CA MET A 167 9.93 -4.54 2.85
C MET A 167 8.47 -4.66 3.32
N VAL A 168 7.89 -3.61 3.94
CA VAL A 168 6.49 -3.62 4.37
C VAL A 168 5.51 -3.69 3.18
N ARG A 169 5.77 -2.96 2.09
CA ARG A 169 4.98 -3.06 0.84
C ARG A 169 5.06 -4.46 0.23
N TRP A 170 6.25 -5.05 0.19
CA TRP A 170 6.44 -6.43 -0.25
C TRP A 170 5.64 -7.40 0.63
N MET A 171 5.67 -7.25 1.95
CA MET A 171 4.85 -8.06 2.86
C MET A 171 3.35 -7.88 2.59
N SER A 172 2.87 -6.66 2.34
CA SER A 172 1.46 -6.41 1.98
C SER A 172 1.09 -7.09 0.66
N HIS A 173 1.91 -6.95 -0.38
CA HIS A 173 1.68 -7.61 -1.67
C HIS A 173 1.68 -9.16 -1.52
N LYS A 174 2.53 -9.73 -0.67
CA LYS A 174 2.49 -11.17 -0.36
C LYS A 174 1.35 -11.58 0.59
N GLY A 175 0.66 -10.63 1.21
CA GLY A 175 -0.43 -10.88 2.17
C GLY A 175 0.02 -11.16 3.61
N TYR A 176 1.28 -10.91 3.95
CA TYR A 176 1.87 -11.14 5.27
C TYR A 176 1.67 -9.96 6.25
N PHE A 177 1.51 -8.73 5.76
CA PHE A 177 1.31 -7.55 6.60
C PHE A 177 0.22 -6.63 6.02
N PRO A 178 -0.93 -6.46 6.68
CA PRO A 178 -2.08 -5.77 6.08
C PRO A 178 -1.99 -4.25 6.24
N VAL A 179 -1.14 -3.58 5.45
CA VAL A 179 -0.97 -2.10 5.50
C VAL A 179 -2.30 -1.35 5.44
N ALA A 180 -3.30 -1.89 4.74
CA ALA A 180 -4.65 -1.35 4.67
C ALA A 180 -5.34 -1.15 6.04
N ASP A 181 -4.96 -1.95 7.04
CA ASP A 181 -5.47 -1.93 8.42
C ASP A 181 -4.59 -1.11 9.38
N PHE A 182 -3.56 -0.40 8.90
CA PHE A 182 -2.63 0.33 9.74
C PHE A 182 -2.70 1.85 9.48
N VAL A 183 -2.69 2.64 10.56
CA VAL A 183 -2.38 4.07 10.48
C VAL A 183 -0.88 4.19 10.26
N GLN A 184 -0.48 4.50 9.02
CA GLN A 184 0.91 4.70 8.66
C GLN A 184 1.39 6.10 9.05
N ILE A 185 2.26 6.15 10.05
CA ILE A 185 2.94 7.35 10.55
C ILE A 185 4.34 7.40 9.93
N ASP A 186 4.54 8.37 9.05
CA ASP A 186 5.81 8.62 8.37
C ASP A 186 6.15 10.11 8.40
N LEU A 187 7.31 10.42 8.96
CA LEU A 187 7.88 11.77 9.03
C LEU A 187 8.10 12.38 7.63
N ASP A 188 8.49 11.56 6.65
CA ASP A 188 8.65 12.01 5.26
C ASP A 188 7.27 12.34 4.65
N ARG A 189 6.21 11.57 4.94
CA ARG A 189 4.82 11.86 4.49
C ARG A 189 4.29 13.20 5.00
N PHE A 190 4.51 13.56 6.26
CA PHE A 190 4.13 14.90 6.76
C PHE A 190 4.97 15.99 6.09
N ARG A 191 6.29 15.79 5.99
CA ARG A 191 7.21 16.75 5.36
C ARG A 191 6.82 17.11 3.94
N MET A 192 6.44 16.13 3.13
CA MET A 192 6.09 16.33 1.73
C MET A 192 4.77 17.10 1.51
N GLN A 193 3.90 17.15 2.53
CA GLN A 193 2.68 17.96 2.52
C GLN A 193 2.93 19.42 2.94
N LEU A 194 4.07 19.74 3.55
CA LEU A 194 4.39 21.11 3.94
C LEU A 194 4.44 22.02 2.69
N PRO A 195 3.70 23.14 2.65
CA PRO A 195 3.61 24.02 1.48
C PRO A 195 4.97 24.54 0.99
N GLU A 196 5.86 24.85 1.92
CA GLU A 196 7.21 25.35 1.65
C GLU A 196 8.25 24.26 1.29
N TRP A 197 7.91 22.97 1.37
CA TRP A 197 8.84 21.85 1.18
C TRP A 197 9.67 21.96 -0.12
N LYS A 198 9.00 22.20 -1.25
CA LYS A 198 9.67 22.37 -2.55
C LYS A 198 10.64 23.55 -2.57
N GLY A 199 10.38 24.61 -1.81
CA GLY A 199 11.25 25.78 -1.68
C GLY A 199 12.54 25.46 -0.94
N TYR A 200 12.47 24.72 0.17
CA TYR A 200 13.68 24.22 0.84
C TYR A 200 14.50 23.29 -0.04
N VAL A 201 13.88 22.31 -0.71
CA VAL A 201 14.59 21.37 -1.61
C VAL A 201 15.26 22.13 -2.76
N LYS A 202 14.61 23.15 -3.31
CA LYS A 202 15.21 24.00 -4.35
C LYS A 202 16.40 24.84 -3.84
N ARG A 203 16.37 25.27 -2.58
CA ARG A 203 17.45 26.06 -1.96
C ARG A 203 18.65 25.19 -1.60
N ASP A 204 18.43 24.14 -0.83
CA ASP A 204 19.47 23.22 -0.35
C ASP A 204 18.85 21.86 0.02
N PRO A 205 19.01 20.83 -0.85
CA PRO A 205 18.49 19.49 -0.58
C PRO A 205 19.12 18.78 0.62
N LEU A 206 20.31 19.19 1.09
CA LEU A 206 21.00 18.56 2.22
C LEU A 206 20.37 18.98 3.55
N THR A 207 20.03 20.26 3.70
CA THR A 207 19.46 20.82 4.94
C THR A 207 17.94 20.80 4.98
N ALA A 208 17.25 20.72 3.84
CA ALA A 208 15.79 20.76 3.73
C ALA A 208 15.06 19.78 4.68
N GLY A 209 15.59 18.57 4.85
CA GLY A 209 15.03 17.56 5.76
C GLY A 209 15.11 17.96 7.24
N SER A 210 16.18 18.66 7.63
CA SER A 210 16.42 19.14 9.00
C SER A 210 15.58 20.38 9.33
N LEU A 211 15.47 21.33 8.39
CA LEU A 211 14.69 22.57 8.56
C LEU A 211 13.18 22.34 8.76
N THR A 212 12.68 21.20 8.28
CA THR A 212 11.28 20.76 8.41
C THR A 212 11.05 19.68 9.48
N HIS A 213 12.14 19.17 10.09
CA HIS A 213 12.09 18.00 10.97
C HIS A 213 11.19 18.20 12.19
N LYS A 214 11.30 19.35 12.87
CA LYS A 214 10.55 19.64 14.10
C LYS A 214 9.03 19.63 13.95
N GLU A 215 8.51 20.20 12.86
CA GLU A 215 7.06 20.22 12.61
C GLU A 215 6.55 18.88 12.07
N SER A 216 7.35 18.21 11.23
CA SER A 216 6.99 16.86 10.76
C SER A 216 6.94 15.87 11.94
N GLY A 217 7.86 15.99 12.89
CA GLY A 217 7.86 15.26 14.16
C GLY A 217 6.66 15.61 15.05
N TYR A 218 6.35 16.90 15.20
CA TYR A 218 5.16 17.36 15.92
C TYR A 218 3.88 16.72 15.39
N CYS A 219 3.69 16.71 14.06
CA CYS A 219 2.55 16.04 13.43
C CYS A 219 2.58 14.52 13.63
N ALA A 220 3.75 13.88 13.57
CA ALA A 220 3.88 12.45 13.79
C ALA A 220 3.52 12.04 15.23
N GLU A 221 3.93 12.81 16.25
CA GLU A 221 3.57 12.54 17.64
C GLU A 221 2.08 12.77 17.92
N ILE A 222 1.47 13.81 17.35
CA ILE A 222 0.02 14.02 17.45
C ILE A 222 -0.74 12.86 16.76
N ALA A 223 -0.29 12.43 15.58
CA ALA A 223 -0.89 11.31 14.87
C ALA A 223 -0.74 9.98 15.63
N GLN A 224 0.40 9.78 16.30
CA GLN A 224 0.63 8.60 17.14
C GLN A 224 -0.39 8.58 18.27
N GLU A 225 -0.44 9.62 19.09
CA GLU A 225 -1.33 9.66 20.25
C GLU A 225 -2.82 9.60 19.86
N ALA A 226 -3.21 10.30 18.79
CA ALA A 226 -4.59 10.26 18.30
C ALA A 226 -4.98 8.86 17.75
N ALA A 227 -4.07 8.15 17.08
CA ALA A 227 -4.32 6.79 16.63
C ALA A 227 -4.33 5.79 17.80
N LEU A 228 -3.44 5.98 18.78
CA LEU A 228 -3.39 5.18 20.01
C LEU A 228 -4.73 5.26 20.76
N ARG A 229 -5.23 6.47 21.04
CA ARG A 229 -6.54 6.71 21.66
C ARG A 229 -7.73 6.15 20.87
N ALA A 230 -7.62 6.11 19.54
CA ALA A 230 -8.66 5.54 18.68
C ALA A 230 -8.63 3.99 18.61
N GLY A 231 -7.73 3.32 19.35
CA GLY A 231 -7.62 1.86 19.37
C GLY A 231 -7.15 1.25 18.04
N LYS A 232 -6.50 2.01 17.17
CA LYS A 232 -6.14 1.59 15.81
C LYS A 232 -4.77 0.93 15.77
N ASN A 233 -4.58 -0.03 14.87
CA ASN A 233 -3.23 -0.50 14.56
C ASN A 233 -2.39 0.66 13.97
N VAL A 234 -1.16 0.85 14.47
CA VAL A 234 -0.24 1.92 14.09
C VAL A 234 1.03 1.31 13.50
N TRP A 235 1.50 1.83 12.37
CA TRP A 235 2.82 1.52 11.82
C TRP A 235 3.64 2.80 11.75
N GLU A 236 4.75 2.85 12.49
CA GLU A 236 5.68 3.97 12.51
C GLU A 236 6.98 3.59 11.77
N ASP A 237 7.34 4.36 10.73
CA ASP A 237 8.57 4.11 9.97
C ASP A 237 9.73 4.98 10.49
N GLY A 238 10.67 4.33 11.20
CA GLY A 238 11.76 5.00 11.92
C GLY A 238 13.13 4.40 11.64
N SER A 239 14.18 5.02 12.17
CA SER A 239 15.48 4.35 12.29
C SER A 239 15.56 3.48 13.54
N LEU A 240 14.80 3.84 14.59
CA LEU A 240 14.96 3.35 15.97
C LEU A 240 16.39 3.50 16.48
N ARG A 241 17.08 4.59 16.10
CA ARG A 241 18.48 4.86 16.45
C ARG A 241 18.69 5.28 17.91
N ASP A 242 17.72 6.00 18.50
CA ASP A 242 17.79 6.48 19.89
C ASP A 242 17.11 5.50 20.85
N ALA A 243 17.91 4.59 21.43
CA ALA A 243 17.38 3.56 22.33
C ALA A 243 16.72 4.12 23.58
N ASP A 244 17.19 5.26 24.09
CA ASP A 244 16.77 5.78 25.39
C ASP A 244 15.45 6.56 25.24
N TRP A 245 15.30 7.34 24.15
CA TRP A 245 14.02 7.94 23.77
C TRP A 245 12.95 6.88 23.44
N TYR A 246 13.27 5.89 22.60
CA TYR A 246 12.30 4.82 22.28
C TYR A 246 11.96 3.96 23.51
N SER A 247 12.89 3.77 24.45
CA SER A 247 12.60 3.10 25.73
C SER A 247 11.65 3.91 26.61
N ALA A 248 11.77 5.23 26.63
CA ALA A 248 10.83 6.11 27.33
C ALA A 248 9.45 6.08 26.66
N LEU A 249 9.39 6.15 25.32
CA LEU A 249 8.17 6.04 24.53
C LEU A 249 7.44 4.70 24.77
N PHE A 250 8.15 3.57 24.72
CA PHE A 250 7.52 2.26 24.92
C PHE A 250 6.93 2.15 26.33
N ARG A 251 7.63 2.64 27.36
CA ARG A 251 7.10 2.71 28.73
C ARG A 251 5.90 3.66 28.86
N ARG A 252 5.89 4.78 28.13
CA ARG A 252 4.73 5.69 28.03
C ARG A 252 3.52 4.94 27.46
N ILE A 253 3.68 4.30 26.30
CA ILE A 253 2.62 3.52 25.64
C ILE A 253 2.06 2.43 26.57
N ARG A 254 2.91 1.65 27.26
CA ARG A 254 2.41 0.62 28.20
C ARG A 254 1.64 1.19 29.40
N ARG A 255 1.92 2.42 29.82
CA ARG A 255 1.25 3.08 30.95
C ARG A 255 -0.07 3.72 30.54
N GLU A 256 -0.09 4.42 29.42
CA GLU A 256 -1.22 5.24 28.97
C GLU A 256 -2.17 4.47 28.04
N HIS A 257 -1.65 3.48 27.31
CA HIS A 257 -2.40 2.65 26.36
C HIS A 257 -2.09 1.16 26.59
N PRO A 258 -2.38 0.59 27.78
CA PRO A 258 -1.97 -0.76 28.18
C PRO A 258 -2.49 -1.90 27.28
N GLN A 259 -3.54 -1.66 26.49
CA GLN A 259 -4.08 -2.58 25.49
C GLN A 259 -3.18 -2.75 24.24
N TYR A 260 -2.19 -1.87 24.05
CA TYR A 260 -1.31 -1.93 22.88
C TYR A 260 -0.21 -2.97 23.02
N ARG A 261 -0.06 -3.73 21.94
CA ARG A 261 1.06 -4.63 21.72
C ARG A 261 2.15 -3.92 20.90
N ILE A 262 3.40 -4.00 21.33
CA ILE A 262 4.54 -3.33 20.70
C ILE A 262 5.33 -4.35 19.88
N ALA A 263 5.57 -4.05 18.60
CA ALA A 263 6.42 -4.87 17.73
C ALA A 263 7.55 -4.10 17.06
N ILE A 264 8.69 -4.76 16.83
CA ILE A 264 9.79 -4.26 15.99
C ILE A 264 10.00 -5.14 14.76
N LEU A 265 9.96 -4.55 13.57
CA LEU A 265 10.39 -5.16 12.32
C LEU A 265 11.75 -4.58 11.91
N HIS A 266 12.83 -5.26 12.28
CA HIS A 266 14.20 -4.83 12.02
C HIS A 266 14.66 -5.28 10.64
N VAL A 267 14.84 -4.31 9.73
CA VAL A 267 15.32 -4.53 8.36
C VAL A 267 16.81 -4.29 8.26
N THR A 268 17.54 -5.32 7.81
CA THR A 268 18.99 -5.33 7.65
C THR A 268 19.38 -5.38 6.17
N ALA A 269 20.50 -4.73 5.83
CA ALA A 269 21.17 -4.83 4.54
C ALA A 269 22.64 -4.38 4.69
N SER A 270 23.51 -4.86 3.82
CA SER A 270 24.92 -4.50 3.72
C SER A 270 25.11 -3.01 3.43
N PHE A 271 26.22 -2.44 3.93
CA PHE A 271 26.50 -1.02 3.75
C PHE A 271 26.55 -0.61 2.27
N ASP A 272 27.06 -1.47 1.39
CA ASP A 272 27.10 -1.21 -0.06
C ASP A 272 25.69 -1.09 -0.66
N THR A 273 24.77 -1.99 -0.29
CA THR A 273 23.35 -1.94 -0.68
C THR A 273 22.67 -0.68 -0.12
N LEU A 274 22.95 -0.31 1.14
CA LEU A 274 22.42 0.93 1.75
C LEU A 274 22.88 2.17 0.98
N HIS A 275 24.18 2.26 0.70
CA HIS A 275 24.82 3.39 0.01
C HIS A 275 24.33 3.51 -1.44
N ALA A 276 24.26 2.40 -2.18
CA ALA A 276 23.71 2.38 -3.54
C ALA A 276 22.24 2.85 -3.58
N ARG A 277 21.40 2.39 -2.65
CA ARG A 277 20.00 2.82 -2.54
C ARG A 277 19.85 4.28 -2.11
N ALA A 278 20.69 4.77 -1.20
CA ALA A 278 20.70 6.17 -0.80
C ALA A 278 21.06 7.09 -1.98
N ASN A 279 22.07 6.72 -2.76
CA ASN A 279 22.47 7.47 -3.97
C ASN A 279 21.39 7.43 -5.05
N ALA A 280 20.74 6.28 -5.29
CA ALA A 280 19.61 6.19 -6.21
C ALA A 280 18.43 7.09 -5.76
N ARG A 281 18.08 7.05 -4.46
CA ARG A 281 17.04 7.94 -3.90
C ARG A 281 17.40 9.42 -4.03
N ALA A 282 18.67 9.78 -3.89
CA ALA A 282 19.13 11.16 -4.05
C ALA A 282 18.95 11.68 -5.47
N VAL A 283 19.20 10.84 -6.49
CA VAL A 283 18.92 11.19 -7.90
C VAL A 283 17.42 11.40 -8.14
N THR A 284 16.57 10.51 -7.63
CA THR A 284 15.12 10.58 -7.85
C THR A 284 14.42 11.70 -7.07
N THR A 285 14.83 11.96 -5.82
CA THR A 285 14.12 12.86 -4.89
C THR A 285 14.83 14.18 -4.62
N GLY A 286 16.05 14.37 -5.16
CA GLY A 286 16.95 15.47 -4.82
C GLY A 286 17.60 15.36 -3.43
N ARG A 287 16.99 14.64 -2.47
CA ARG A 287 17.47 14.49 -1.09
C ARG A 287 18.72 13.62 -1.02
N GLN A 288 19.89 14.26 -0.95
CA GLN A 288 21.14 13.60 -0.59
C GLN A 288 21.19 13.32 0.92
N VAL A 289 21.84 12.21 1.30
CA VAL A 289 22.10 11.85 2.70
C VAL A 289 23.62 11.75 2.87
N PRO A 290 24.25 12.49 3.81
CA PRO A 290 25.69 12.42 4.02
C PRO A 290 26.15 11.00 4.37
N GLU A 291 27.26 10.54 3.79
CA GLU A 291 27.78 9.18 4.02
C GLU A 291 28.06 8.92 5.52
N GLN A 292 28.58 9.91 6.23
CA GLN A 292 28.79 9.82 7.68
C GLN A 292 27.49 9.53 8.44
N ALA A 293 26.36 10.09 8.01
CA ALA A 293 25.05 9.82 8.61
C ALA A 293 24.53 8.42 8.24
N LEU A 294 24.79 7.94 7.03
CA LEU A 294 24.50 6.55 6.63
C LEU A 294 25.31 5.56 7.49
N ARG A 295 26.61 5.80 7.65
CA ARG A 295 27.54 4.94 8.42
C ARG A 295 27.18 4.90 9.90
N ALA A 296 26.97 6.05 10.52
CA ALA A 296 26.50 6.10 11.91
C ALA A 296 25.13 5.42 12.09
N SER A 297 24.21 5.59 11.13
CA SER A 297 22.93 4.88 11.14
C SER A 297 23.07 3.36 10.94
N PHE A 298 24.08 2.87 10.22
CA PHE A 298 24.36 1.45 10.04
C PHE A 298 24.91 0.81 11.32
N GLU A 299 25.79 1.51 12.03
CA GLU A 299 26.46 1.01 13.23
C GLU A 299 25.62 1.12 14.51
N GLU A 300 24.77 2.14 14.63
CA GLU A 300 24.02 2.41 15.86
C GLU A 300 22.65 1.73 15.90
N VAL A 301 21.94 1.62 14.78
CA VAL A 301 20.58 1.04 14.75
C VAL A 301 20.55 -0.39 15.29
N PRO A 302 21.45 -1.33 14.92
CA PRO A 302 21.45 -2.67 15.49
C PRO A 302 21.67 -2.67 17.01
N LYS A 303 22.54 -1.80 17.52
CA LYS A 303 22.82 -1.65 18.97
C LYS A 303 21.58 -1.14 19.72
N SER A 304 20.88 -0.18 19.13
CA SER A 304 19.64 0.38 19.69
C SER A 304 18.50 -0.63 19.67
N VAL A 305 18.26 -1.30 18.54
CA VAL A 305 17.25 -2.36 18.41
C VAL A 305 17.46 -3.43 19.48
N LEU A 306 18.69 -3.92 19.69
CA LEU A 306 19.00 -4.91 20.72
C LEU A 306 18.63 -4.46 22.14
N LYS A 307 18.79 -3.17 22.49
CA LYS A 307 18.32 -2.61 23.78
C LYS A 307 16.79 -2.57 23.88
N LEU A 308 16.09 -2.39 22.75
CA LEU A 308 14.64 -2.25 22.69
C LEU A 308 13.88 -3.58 22.63
N LEU A 309 14.47 -4.66 22.11
CA LEU A 309 13.79 -5.97 21.98
C LEU A 309 13.12 -6.47 23.28
N PRO A 310 13.74 -6.36 24.48
CA PRO A 310 13.12 -6.80 25.73
C PRO A 310 11.86 -6.03 26.15
N LEU A 311 11.56 -4.90 25.51
CA LEU A 311 10.38 -4.07 25.78
C LEU A 311 9.21 -4.35 24.80
N THR A 312 9.43 -5.22 23.80
CA THR A 312 8.45 -5.59 22.76
C THR A 312 7.75 -6.91 23.07
N ASP A 313 6.52 -7.08 22.57
CA ASP A 313 5.81 -8.37 22.58
C ASP A 313 6.23 -9.26 21.40
N PHE A 314 6.65 -8.63 20.30
CA PHE A 314 7.09 -9.34 19.11
C PHE A 314 8.23 -8.61 18.40
N TRP A 315 9.18 -9.36 17.85
CA TRP A 315 10.12 -8.80 16.88
C TRP A 315 10.44 -9.77 15.75
N ALA A 316 10.79 -9.21 14.60
CA ALA A 316 11.30 -9.94 13.44
C ALA A 316 12.56 -9.25 12.92
N ARG A 317 13.54 -10.05 12.47
CA ARG A 317 14.72 -9.58 11.74
C ARG A 317 14.65 -10.05 10.29
N ILE A 318 14.76 -9.12 9.35
CA ILE A 318 14.49 -9.33 7.92
C ILE A 318 15.66 -8.76 7.11
N GLU A 319 16.39 -9.65 6.44
CA GLU A 319 17.41 -9.32 5.46
C GLU A 319 16.74 -8.80 4.19
N ASN A 320 17.21 -7.69 3.64
CA ASN A 320 16.62 -7.03 2.47
C ASN A 320 17.70 -6.59 1.45
N GLU A 321 18.62 -7.50 1.10
CA GLU A 321 19.58 -7.30 0.01
C GLU A 321 18.88 -7.29 -1.36
N ALA A 322 18.06 -8.31 -1.62
CA ALA A 322 17.31 -8.49 -2.87
C ALA A 322 15.80 -8.61 -2.58
N GLU A 323 15.22 -9.82 -2.65
CA GLU A 323 13.87 -10.06 -2.11
C GLU A 323 13.97 -10.25 -0.58
N PRO A 324 13.05 -9.68 0.23
CA PRO A 324 13.08 -9.82 1.68
C PRO A 324 13.13 -11.27 2.18
N ARG A 325 14.01 -11.54 3.15
CA ARG A 325 14.21 -12.85 3.75
C ARG A 325 14.10 -12.76 5.28
N LEU A 326 13.20 -13.55 5.84
CA LEU A 326 13.02 -13.65 7.28
C LEU A 326 14.19 -14.40 7.93
N GLU A 327 15.02 -13.67 8.69
CA GLU A 327 16.19 -14.25 9.37
C GLU A 327 15.85 -14.83 10.74
N ALA A 328 14.98 -14.15 11.50
CA ALA A 328 14.60 -14.53 12.86
C ALA A 328 13.27 -13.88 13.25
N VAL A 329 12.56 -14.50 14.20
CA VAL A 329 11.40 -13.93 14.90
C VAL A 329 11.49 -14.29 16.38
N SER A 330 10.83 -13.51 17.24
CA SER A 330 10.64 -13.86 18.64
C SER A 330 9.58 -14.97 18.82
N SER A 331 9.64 -15.66 19.95
CA SER A 331 8.50 -16.38 20.51
C SER A 331 7.46 -15.39 21.08
N ASP A 332 6.25 -15.86 21.37
CA ASP A 332 5.18 -15.08 22.02
C ASP A 332 5.31 -15.03 23.55
N VAL A 333 6.52 -15.25 24.10
CA VAL A 333 6.75 -15.35 25.54
C VAL A 333 7.79 -14.31 25.97
N PRO A 334 7.40 -13.25 26.71
CA PRO A 334 8.32 -12.26 27.23
C PRO A 334 9.43 -12.91 28.09
N GLY A 335 10.69 -12.53 27.83
CA GLY A 335 11.85 -13.00 28.60
C GLY A 335 12.35 -14.42 28.28
N ALA A 336 11.67 -15.18 27.42
CA ALA A 336 12.04 -16.56 27.12
C ALA A 336 13.06 -16.67 25.97
N VAL A 337 14.35 -16.64 26.30
CA VAL A 337 15.36 -17.37 25.50
C VAL A 337 15.21 -18.85 25.86
N GLU A 338 14.24 -19.55 25.26
CA GLU A 338 14.12 -21.01 25.39
C GLU A 338 15.27 -21.69 24.64
N GLU A 339 16.45 -21.77 25.27
CA GLU A 339 17.65 -22.43 24.72
C GLU A 339 17.45 -23.91 24.37
N HIS A 340 16.37 -24.53 24.88
CA HIS A 340 16.14 -25.97 24.87
C HIS A 340 14.95 -26.43 24.02
N LYS A 341 14.32 -25.53 23.25
CA LYS A 341 13.24 -25.88 22.31
C LYS A 341 13.63 -25.44 20.91
N PRO A 342 13.54 -26.32 19.88
CA PRO A 342 13.85 -25.90 18.52
C PRO A 342 12.91 -24.74 18.15
N PRO A 343 13.44 -23.59 17.68
CA PRO A 343 12.60 -22.44 17.37
C PRO A 343 11.57 -22.84 16.32
N PRO A 344 10.32 -22.36 16.41
CA PRO A 344 9.30 -22.67 15.43
C PRO A 344 9.80 -22.28 14.03
N PRO A 345 9.45 -23.04 12.97
CA PRO A 345 10.02 -22.85 11.64
C PRO A 345 9.81 -21.41 11.18
N LYS A 346 10.91 -20.75 10.76
CA LYS A 346 10.93 -19.35 10.32
C LYS A 346 9.97 -19.19 9.15
N SER A 347 8.84 -18.55 9.39
CA SER A 347 7.69 -18.59 8.49
C SER A 347 7.02 -17.22 8.44
N TRP A 348 6.77 -16.72 7.23
CA TRP A 348 6.05 -15.45 7.03
C TRP A 348 4.60 -15.52 7.53
N GLU A 349 4.04 -16.73 7.58
CA GLU A 349 2.74 -17.01 8.19
C GLU A 349 2.73 -16.70 9.71
N GLN A 350 3.88 -16.67 10.39
CA GLN A 350 3.98 -16.22 11.79
C GLN A 350 3.75 -14.70 11.91
N ILE A 351 4.25 -13.91 10.95
CA ILE A 351 4.00 -12.47 10.85
C ILE A 351 2.53 -12.24 10.48
N GLN A 352 2.03 -12.97 9.47
CA GLN A 352 0.64 -12.91 9.03
C GLN A 352 -0.36 -13.18 10.16
N ARG A 353 -0.16 -14.25 10.93
CA ARG A 353 -1.05 -14.63 12.06
C ARG A 353 -1.08 -13.62 13.20
N ARG A 354 -0.11 -12.70 13.29
CA ARG A 354 -0.08 -11.66 14.33
C ARG A 354 -0.77 -10.38 13.88
N PHE A 355 -0.60 -9.98 12.62
CA PHE A 355 -1.06 -8.68 12.12
C PHE A 355 -2.36 -8.76 11.29
N ALA A 356 -2.66 -9.88 10.62
CA ALA A 356 -3.90 -10.07 9.87
C ALA A 356 -5.03 -10.65 10.74
N MET A 357 -5.40 -9.90 11.79
CA MET A 357 -6.37 -10.35 12.80
C MET A 357 -7.83 -10.18 12.40
N LEU A 358 -8.17 -9.28 11.46
CA LEU A 358 -9.56 -9.02 11.08
C LEU A 358 -10.23 -10.27 10.46
N PRO A 359 -11.46 -10.62 10.88
CA PRO A 359 -12.26 -11.65 10.24
C PRO A 359 -12.39 -11.45 8.73
N ALA A 360 -12.59 -10.22 8.25
CA ALA A 360 -12.66 -9.93 6.82
C ALA A 360 -11.36 -10.30 6.08
N LEU A 361 -10.17 -9.98 6.64
CA LEU A 361 -8.89 -10.35 6.06
C LEU A 361 -8.69 -11.87 6.01
N GLN A 362 -9.05 -12.58 7.08
CA GLN A 362 -8.95 -14.04 7.15
C GLN A 362 -9.93 -14.73 6.17
N GLN A 363 -11.16 -14.22 6.06
CA GLN A 363 -12.16 -14.71 5.11
C GLN A 363 -11.72 -14.55 3.65
N THR A 364 -11.00 -13.47 3.29
CA THR A 364 -10.50 -13.30 1.91
C THR A 364 -9.49 -14.35 1.45
N VAL A 365 -8.90 -15.16 2.34
CA VAL A 365 -8.10 -16.32 1.94
C VAL A 365 -9.00 -17.40 1.31
N GLY A 366 -10.16 -17.65 1.90
CA GLY A 366 -11.18 -18.58 1.39
C GLY A 366 -11.98 -17.99 0.22
N GLN A 367 -12.53 -16.79 0.39
CA GLN A 367 -13.33 -16.06 -0.63
C GLN A 367 -12.47 -15.33 -1.68
N SER A 368 -11.21 -15.76 -1.84
CA SER A 368 -10.26 -15.07 -2.70
C SER A 368 -10.68 -15.06 -4.17
N SER A 369 -11.46 -16.06 -4.60
CA SER A 369 -12.06 -16.19 -5.93
C SER A 369 -13.16 -15.15 -6.15
N GLU A 370 -14.08 -15.05 -5.21
CA GLU A 370 -15.30 -14.24 -5.26
C GLU A 370 -14.96 -12.75 -5.23
N LEU A 371 -14.07 -12.33 -4.33
CA LEU A 371 -13.58 -10.96 -4.29
C LEU A 371 -12.82 -10.59 -5.58
N ARG A 372 -12.01 -11.51 -6.12
CA ARG A 372 -11.35 -11.30 -7.43
C ARG A 372 -12.35 -11.19 -8.58
N GLN A 373 -13.40 -12.00 -8.59
CA GLN A 373 -14.46 -11.96 -9.60
C GLN A 373 -15.25 -10.64 -9.53
N TRP A 374 -15.59 -10.17 -8.34
CA TRP A 374 -16.26 -8.87 -8.17
C TRP A 374 -15.38 -7.70 -8.63
N LEU A 375 -14.11 -7.66 -8.19
CA LEU A 375 -13.17 -6.62 -8.63
C LEU A 375 -12.95 -6.65 -10.15
N ALA A 376 -12.78 -7.82 -10.74
CA ALA A 376 -12.67 -7.98 -12.19
C ALA A 376 -13.95 -7.55 -12.92
N GLY A 377 -15.12 -7.89 -12.37
CA GLY A 377 -16.42 -7.47 -12.90
C GLY A 377 -16.57 -5.95 -12.92
N LEU A 378 -16.28 -5.27 -11.81
CA LEU A 378 -16.30 -3.80 -11.75
C LEU A 378 -15.34 -3.18 -12.76
N VAL A 379 -14.10 -3.66 -12.82
CA VAL A 379 -13.07 -3.13 -13.75
C VAL A 379 -13.49 -3.32 -15.22
N VAL A 380 -14.18 -4.41 -15.56
CA VAL A 380 -14.65 -4.67 -16.94
C VAL A 380 -15.93 -3.90 -17.29
N HIS A 381 -16.87 -3.75 -16.36
CA HIS A 381 -18.18 -3.14 -16.65
C HIS A 381 -18.18 -1.61 -16.54
N GLU A 382 -17.39 -1.04 -15.63
CA GLU A 382 -17.35 0.41 -15.40
C GLU A 382 -16.25 1.07 -16.27
N PRO A 383 -16.60 1.93 -17.25
CA PRO A 383 -15.59 2.55 -18.12
C PRO A 383 -14.59 3.45 -17.37
N VAL A 384 -15.02 4.04 -16.26
CA VAL A 384 -14.18 4.81 -15.35
C VAL A 384 -14.55 4.42 -13.92
N LEU A 385 -13.58 3.91 -13.17
CA LEU A 385 -13.77 3.35 -11.83
C LEU A 385 -12.73 3.95 -10.88
N ILE A 386 -13.16 4.45 -9.73
CA ILE A 386 -12.29 4.95 -8.67
C ILE A 386 -12.60 4.28 -7.33
N PHE A 387 -11.59 3.61 -6.78
CA PHE A 387 -11.59 3.21 -5.37
C PHE A 387 -11.07 4.38 -4.54
N SER A 388 -11.86 4.79 -3.54
CA SER A 388 -11.73 6.05 -2.82
C SER A 388 -11.93 5.84 -1.32
N LYS A 389 -11.64 6.88 -0.52
CA LYS A 389 -12.12 7.02 0.85
C LYS A 389 -12.64 8.43 1.07
N THR A 390 -13.74 8.60 1.80
CA THR A 390 -14.47 9.89 1.90
C THR A 390 -13.65 11.02 2.55
N TYR A 391 -12.74 10.67 3.47
CA TYR A 391 -11.87 11.62 4.16
C TYR A 391 -10.64 12.03 3.35
N CYS A 392 -10.19 11.23 2.38
CA CYS A 392 -8.86 11.36 1.77
C CYS A 392 -8.79 12.52 0.75
N SER A 393 -7.92 13.49 1.01
CA SER A 393 -7.71 14.67 0.14
C SER A 393 -7.34 14.31 -1.30
N TYR A 394 -6.40 13.38 -1.50
CA TYR A 394 -6.02 12.86 -2.81
C TYR A 394 -7.19 12.19 -3.55
N CYS A 395 -8.14 11.56 -2.84
CA CYS A 395 -9.34 10.99 -3.46
C CYS A 395 -10.29 12.09 -3.93
N GLN A 396 -10.46 13.15 -3.13
CA GLN A 396 -11.28 14.31 -3.51
C GLN A 396 -10.71 15.04 -4.73
N ARG A 397 -9.39 15.23 -4.77
CA ARG A 397 -8.72 15.80 -5.94
C ARG A 397 -8.85 14.94 -7.18
N ALA A 398 -8.62 13.62 -7.08
CA ALA A 398 -8.81 12.74 -8.23
C ALA A 398 -10.25 12.77 -8.77
N LYS A 399 -11.26 12.85 -7.90
CA LYS A 399 -12.66 13.07 -8.31
C LYS A 399 -12.85 14.41 -9.01
N GLN A 400 -12.35 15.51 -8.44
CA GLN A 400 -12.40 16.84 -9.07
C GLN A 400 -11.83 16.80 -10.49
N LEU A 401 -10.71 16.09 -10.71
CA LEU A 401 -10.11 15.96 -12.04
C LEU A 401 -10.91 15.09 -13.01
N LEU A 402 -11.60 14.07 -12.52
CA LEU A 402 -12.57 13.33 -13.33
C LEU A 402 -13.79 14.18 -13.63
N GLU A 403 -14.20 15.07 -12.72
CA GLU A 403 -15.34 15.98 -12.86
C GLU A 403 -15.08 17.21 -13.75
N GLU A 404 -13.80 17.59 -13.90
CA GLU A 404 -13.35 18.60 -14.87
C GLU A 404 -13.35 18.06 -16.31
N GLU A 405 -13.17 16.74 -16.50
CA GLU A 405 -13.13 16.06 -17.81
C GLU A 405 -14.45 15.35 -18.19
N LEU A 406 -15.29 14.99 -17.20
CA LEU A 406 -16.54 14.23 -17.34
C LEU A 406 -17.60 14.73 -16.35
N SER A 407 -18.89 14.47 -16.60
CA SER A 407 -19.91 14.67 -15.56
C SER A 407 -19.80 13.63 -14.44
N SER A 408 -20.16 13.98 -13.20
CA SER A 408 -20.07 13.08 -12.02
C SER A 408 -20.82 11.74 -12.14
N SER A 409 -21.79 11.64 -13.07
CA SER A 409 -22.51 10.40 -13.39
C SER A 409 -21.79 9.46 -14.36
N ALA A 410 -20.62 9.85 -14.89
CA ALA A 410 -19.86 9.10 -15.90
C ALA A 410 -18.71 8.26 -15.32
N TYR A 411 -18.51 8.25 -14.00
CA TYR A 411 -17.55 7.38 -13.32
C TYR A 411 -18.18 6.73 -12.08
N TYR A 412 -17.79 5.49 -11.78
CA TYR A 412 -18.27 4.75 -10.61
C TYR A 412 -17.28 4.87 -9.46
N THR A 413 -17.78 5.20 -8.26
CA THR A 413 -16.97 5.33 -7.04
C THR A 413 -17.25 4.18 -6.07
N VAL A 414 -16.20 3.53 -5.58
CA VAL A 414 -16.26 2.62 -4.45
C VAL A 414 -15.56 3.27 -3.25
N GLU A 415 -16.34 3.76 -2.30
CA GLU A 415 -15.85 4.33 -1.04
C GLU A 415 -15.55 3.21 -0.04
N LEU A 416 -14.27 2.92 0.17
CA LEU A 416 -13.84 1.77 0.97
C LEU A 416 -14.15 1.94 2.46
N ASP A 417 -14.06 3.16 2.99
CA ASP A 417 -14.30 3.45 4.41
C ASP A 417 -15.75 3.22 4.86
N VAL A 418 -16.73 3.28 3.94
CA VAL A 418 -18.16 3.04 4.22
C VAL A 418 -18.69 1.70 3.66
N LEU A 419 -17.85 0.86 3.07
CA LEU A 419 -18.24 -0.41 2.43
C LEU A 419 -18.52 -1.51 3.47
N THR A 420 -19.61 -1.42 4.24
CA THR A 420 -19.86 -2.29 5.42
C THR A 420 -20.32 -3.72 5.12
N GLN A 421 -20.55 -4.10 3.87
CA GLN A 421 -21.05 -5.44 3.49
C GLN A 421 -20.31 -6.00 2.28
N TRP A 422 -20.28 -7.34 2.15
CA TRP A 422 -19.75 -7.97 0.95
C TRP A 422 -20.70 -7.73 -0.25
N PRO A 423 -20.18 -7.47 -1.46
CA PRO A 423 -20.99 -7.09 -2.63
C PRO A 423 -22.11 -8.09 -2.99
N GLN A 424 -21.86 -9.39 -2.80
CA GLN A 424 -22.87 -10.44 -3.01
C GLN A 424 -24.05 -10.32 -2.04
N GLN A 425 -23.77 -9.98 -0.77
CA GLN A 425 -24.78 -9.74 0.25
C GLN A 425 -25.54 -8.46 -0.08
N GLN A 426 -24.86 -7.41 -0.52
CA GLN A 426 -25.46 -6.15 -0.92
C GLN A 426 -26.42 -6.33 -2.12
N GLN A 427 -26.04 -7.09 -3.15
CA GLN A 427 -26.92 -7.43 -4.27
C GLN A 427 -28.13 -8.26 -3.84
N GLN A 428 -27.93 -9.29 -3.01
CA GLN A 428 -29.04 -10.08 -2.48
C GLN A 428 -29.96 -9.27 -1.56
N GLN A 429 -29.40 -8.33 -0.80
CA GLN A 429 -30.17 -7.45 0.10
C GLN A 429 -30.88 -6.35 -0.69
N GLN A 430 -30.33 -5.84 -1.79
CA GLN A 430 -31.03 -4.97 -2.74
C GLN A 430 -32.15 -5.71 -3.48
N GLN A 431 -31.92 -6.96 -3.94
CA GLN A 431 -32.97 -7.79 -4.53
C GLN A 431 -34.07 -8.09 -3.52
N LYS A 432 -33.71 -8.46 -2.28
CA LYS A 432 -34.67 -8.63 -1.17
C LYS A 432 -35.35 -7.32 -0.80
N GLN A 433 -34.69 -6.16 -0.85
CA GLN A 433 -35.30 -4.85 -0.61
C GLN A 433 -36.21 -4.41 -1.76
N GLN A 434 -35.92 -4.77 -3.01
CA GLN A 434 -36.80 -4.51 -4.15
C GLN A 434 -38.04 -5.42 -4.10
N GLN A 435 -37.87 -6.69 -3.75
CA GLN A 435 -38.96 -7.64 -3.46
C GLN A 435 -39.77 -7.20 -2.23
N GLN A 436 -39.09 -6.76 -1.16
CA GLN A 436 -39.72 -6.23 0.04
C GLN A 436 -40.36 -4.86 -0.19
N GLN A 437 -39.87 -4.00 -1.09
CA GLN A 437 -40.54 -2.75 -1.46
C GLN A 437 -41.79 -3.02 -2.30
N HIS A 438 -41.76 -4.05 -3.17
CA HIS A 438 -42.96 -4.60 -3.81
C HIS A 438 -43.97 -5.13 -2.79
N GLN A 439 -43.52 -5.67 -1.65
CA GLN A 439 -44.40 -6.17 -0.56
C GLN A 439 -44.79 -5.07 0.47
N GLN A 440 -43.93 -4.09 0.74
CA GLN A 440 -44.08 -3.02 1.74
C GLN A 440 -44.85 -1.81 1.21
N GLN A 441 -45.25 -1.80 -0.07
CA GLN A 441 -46.40 -0.99 -0.48
C GLN A 441 -47.68 -1.32 0.30
N GLN A 442 -47.74 -2.43 1.05
CA GLN A 442 -48.88 -2.77 1.92
C GLN A 442 -48.71 -2.44 3.41
N GLN A 443 -47.49 -2.23 3.95
CA GLN A 443 -47.30 -1.92 5.38
C GLN A 443 -46.15 -0.92 5.63
N ARG A 444 -46.52 0.28 6.10
CA ARG A 444 -45.60 1.22 6.75
C ARG A 444 -45.77 1.13 8.26
N GLN A 445 -44.67 0.97 9.01
CA GLN A 445 -44.22 1.96 10.00
C GLN A 445 -42.91 1.56 10.70
N ASN A 446 -42.09 2.58 10.94
CA ASN A 446 -41.09 2.76 12.00
C ASN A 446 -40.02 1.68 12.27
N GLY A 447 -38.78 2.05 11.96
CA GLY A 447 -37.57 1.44 12.51
C GLY A 447 -36.38 2.38 12.30
N ASN A 448 -36.05 3.18 13.31
CA ASN A 448 -34.92 4.11 13.25
C ASN A 448 -33.65 3.35 13.67
N SER A 449 -32.67 3.19 12.78
CA SER A 449 -31.39 2.55 13.09
C SER A 449 -30.24 3.54 12.93
N SER A 450 -29.57 3.86 14.03
CA SER A 450 -28.39 4.71 14.06
C SER A 450 -27.20 3.99 13.42
N ALA A 451 -26.72 4.51 12.28
CA ALA A 451 -25.47 4.05 11.69
C ALA A 451 -24.29 4.47 12.57
N ALA A 452 -23.72 3.52 13.31
CA ALA A 452 -22.44 3.72 13.97
C ALA A 452 -21.37 4.00 12.90
N GLN A 453 -20.72 5.17 12.98
CA GLN A 453 -19.65 5.58 12.07
C GLN A 453 -18.35 4.84 12.39
N GLY A 454 -18.36 3.52 12.17
CA GLY A 454 -17.20 2.64 12.22
C GLY A 454 -16.66 2.38 10.80
N GLN A 455 -15.35 2.54 10.63
CA GLN A 455 -14.67 2.27 9.36
C GLN A 455 -14.78 0.78 9.02
N SER A 456 -15.00 0.45 7.74
CA SER A 456 -15.29 -0.95 7.37
C SER A 456 -14.06 -1.87 7.26
N GLU A 457 -14.10 -2.99 7.99
CA GLU A 457 -13.20 -4.14 7.80
C GLU A 457 -13.19 -4.68 6.36
N ILE A 458 -14.34 -4.64 5.68
CA ILE A 458 -14.47 -5.11 4.30
C ILE A 458 -13.77 -4.13 3.36
N GLY A 459 -13.82 -2.83 3.65
CA GLY A 459 -13.01 -1.80 2.97
C GLY A 459 -11.51 -2.07 3.08
N VAL A 460 -11.04 -2.44 4.28
CA VAL A 460 -9.66 -2.86 4.54
C VAL A 460 -9.30 -4.10 3.72
N ALA A 461 -10.16 -5.12 3.70
CA ALA A 461 -9.93 -6.34 2.93
C ALA A 461 -9.92 -6.11 1.41
N VAL A 462 -10.78 -5.22 0.89
CA VAL A 462 -10.78 -4.79 -0.51
C VAL A 462 -9.51 -4.01 -0.85
N LEU A 463 -9.08 -3.05 -0.02
CA LEU A 463 -7.83 -2.30 -0.24
C LEU A 463 -6.61 -3.23 -0.22
N GLN A 464 -6.56 -4.16 0.72
CA GLN A 464 -5.52 -5.18 0.80
C GLN A 464 -5.51 -6.06 -0.47
N LYS A 465 -6.68 -6.34 -1.07
CA LYS A 465 -6.73 -7.08 -2.34
C LYS A 465 -6.34 -6.23 -3.56
N LEU A 466 -6.72 -4.95 -3.59
CA LEU A 466 -6.32 -4.00 -4.61
C LEU A 466 -4.79 -3.82 -4.62
N SER A 467 -4.16 -3.67 -3.45
CA SER A 467 -2.69 -3.65 -3.31
C SER A 467 -2.00 -4.86 -3.96
N GLN A 468 -2.58 -6.07 -3.84
CA GLN A 468 -2.07 -7.27 -4.50
C GLN A 468 -2.27 -7.29 -6.03
N MET A 469 -3.14 -6.44 -6.58
CA MET A 469 -3.45 -6.36 -8.01
C MET A 469 -2.73 -5.19 -8.70
N THR A 470 -2.59 -4.05 -8.01
CA THR A 470 -2.08 -2.79 -8.57
C THR A 470 -0.67 -2.44 -8.09
N GLY A 471 -0.23 -3.01 -6.95
CA GLY A 471 0.99 -2.63 -6.26
C GLY A 471 0.89 -1.35 -5.41
N LEU A 472 -0.29 -0.71 -5.34
CA LEU A 472 -0.51 0.46 -4.48
C LEU A 472 -1.19 0.08 -3.17
N ASP A 473 -0.57 0.48 -2.06
CA ASP A 473 -1.08 0.35 -0.69
C ASP A 473 -2.08 1.46 -0.30
N THR A 474 -2.14 2.54 -1.09
CA THR A 474 -2.98 3.73 -0.83
C THR A 474 -4.17 3.87 -1.77
N VAL A 475 -5.04 4.84 -1.47
CA VAL A 475 -6.13 5.36 -2.34
C VAL A 475 -5.81 6.81 -2.75
N PRO A 476 -6.34 7.33 -3.87
CA PRO A 476 -7.26 6.68 -4.80
C PRO A 476 -6.57 5.63 -5.67
N GLN A 477 -7.33 4.65 -6.17
CA GLN A 477 -6.89 3.72 -7.22
C GLN A 477 -7.87 3.78 -8.38
N ILE A 478 -7.39 4.19 -9.56
CA ILE A 478 -8.21 4.58 -10.70
C ILE A 478 -8.00 3.59 -11.85
N PHE A 479 -9.11 3.18 -12.46
CA PHE A 479 -9.15 2.32 -13.63
C PHE A 479 -9.94 3.04 -14.74
N ILE A 480 -9.44 2.98 -15.97
CA ILE A 480 -10.09 3.55 -17.16
C ILE A 480 -10.06 2.49 -18.26
N GLY A 481 -11.22 2.16 -18.84
CA GLY A 481 -11.35 1.18 -19.92
C GLY A 481 -10.79 -0.20 -19.55
N GLY A 482 -11.06 -0.69 -18.34
CA GLY A 482 -10.56 -1.97 -17.84
C GLY A 482 -9.07 -2.01 -17.48
N SER A 483 -8.33 -0.92 -17.66
CA SER A 483 -6.90 -0.85 -17.33
C SER A 483 -6.67 -0.06 -16.05
N PHE A 484 -5.78 -0.53 -15.18
CA PHE A 484 -5.30 0.26 -14.04
C PHE A 484 -4.43 1.43 -14.52
N VAL A 485 -4.70 2.61 -13.99
CA VAL A 485 -4.09 3.88 -14.45
C VAL A 485 -3.13 4.46 -13.41
N GLY A 486 -3.44 4.30 -12.11
CA GLY A 486 -2.63 4.82 -11.01
C GLY A 486 -3.47 5.43 -9.90
N GLY A 487 -2.84 6.30 -9.11
CA GLY A 487 -3.50 7.17 -8.14
C GLY A 487 -3.63 8.61 -8.66
N CYS A 488 -3.77 9.55 -7.73
CA CYS A 488 -4.02 10.96 -8.05
C CYS A 488 -2.88 11.59 -8.87
N ASP A 489 -1.61 11.38 -8.47
CA ASP A 489 -0.45 11.95 -9.16
C ASP A 489 -0.33 11.46 -10.62
N GLN A 490 -0.63 10.18 -10.89
CA GLN A 490 -0.64 9.64 -12.25
C GLN A 490 -1.81 10.19 -13.09
N LEU A 491 -2.95 10.47 -12.44
CA LEU A 491 -4.09 11.13 -13.10
C LEU A 491 -3.74 12.59 -13.48
N GLU A 492 -3.06 13.33 -12.59
CA GLU A 492 -2.52 14.66 -12.86
C GLU A 492 -1.54 14.62 -14.06
N GLU A 493 -0.58 13.68 -14.08
CA GLU A 493 0.38 13.52 -15.20
C GLU A 493 -0.31 13.21 -16.54
N LEU A 494 -1.38 12.41 -16.52
CA LEU A 494 -2.15 12.08 -17.73
C LEU A 494 -2.99 13.25 -18.23
N ARG A 495 -3.53 14.09 -17.33
CA ARG A 495 -4.19 15.35 -17.69
C ARG A 495 -3.19 16.32 -18.31
N ASP A 496 -2.07 16.57 -17.64
CA ASP A 496 -1.04 17.53 -18.06
C ASP A 496 -0.38 17.14 -19.39
N SER A 497 -0.30 15.85 -19.69
CA SER A 497 0.16 15.34 -20.99
C SER A 497 -0.93 15.23 -22.07
N GLY A 498 -2.17 15.67 -21.80
CA GLY A 498 -3.30 15.63 -22.74
C GLY A 498 -3.72 14.21 -23.15
N LYS A 499 -3.35 13.20 -22.36
CA LYS A 499 -3.65 11.77 -22.59
C LYS A 499 -4.94 11.35 -21.89
N LEU A 500 -5.24 11.92 -20.72
CA LEU A 500 -6.41 11.57 -19.91
C LEU A 500 -7.70 11.66 -20.72
N HIS A 501 -7.97 12.82 -21.32
CA HIS A 501 -9.11 13.06 -22.20
C HIS A 501 -9.30 11.95 -23.26
N ARG A 502 -8.21 11.49 -23.89
CA ARG A 502 -8.24 10.44 -24.92
C ARG A 502 -8.60 9.07 -24.35
N LEU A 503 -8.09 8.74 -23.15
CA LEU A 503 -8.41 7.50 -22.45
C LEU A 503 -9.88 7.46 -22.02
N LEU A 504 -10.37 8.55 -21.42
CA LEU A 504 -11.77 8.69 -21.00
C LEU A 504 -12.73 8.60 -22.20
N ALA A 505 -12.41 9.30 -23.30
CA ALA A 505 -13.20 9.22 -24.54
C ALA A 505 -13.13 7.83 -25.20
N ALA A 506 -12.04 7.07 -25.08
CA ALA A 506 -11.95 5.69 -25.58
C ALA A 506 -12.78 4.72 -24.73
N ALA A 507 -12.69 4.81 -23.40
CA ALA A 507 -13.40 3.93 -22.48
C ALA A 507 -14.92 4.08 -22.60
N THR A 508 -15.42 5.31 -22.56
CA THR A 508 -16.87 5.61 -22.66
C THR A 508 -17.50 5.12 -23.97
N ARG A 509 -16.82 5.29 -25.11
CA ARG A 509 -17.29 4.76 -26.42
C ARG A 509 -17.39 3.23 -26.46
N THR A 510 -16.45 2.53 -25.83
CA THR A 510 -16.43 1.06 -25.83
C THR A 510 -17.63 0.47 -25.10
N THR A 511 -18.08 1.10 -24.00
CA THR A 511 -19.26 0.68 -23.25
C THR A 511 -20.56 0.91 -24.02
N THR A 512 -20.66 1.96 -24.83
CA THR A 512 -21.84 2.20 -25.70
C THR A 512 -22.03 1.12 -26.77
N THR A 513 -20.97 0.41 -27.16
CA THR A 513 -21.04 -0.71 -28.12
C THR A 513 -21.26 -2.10 -27.47
N MET A 514 -21.33 -2.19 -26.14
CA MET A 514 -21.56 -3.45 -25.41
C MET A 514 -22.87 -3.48 -24.60
N LYS A 515 -23.66 -2.41 -24.64
CA LYS A 515 -25.03 -2.33 -24.12
C LYS A 515 -26.02 -2.29 -25.27
#